data_AF-Q0VNY4-F1
#
_entry.id   AF-Q0VNY4-F1
#
_cell.length_a   1.000
_cell.length_b   1.000
_cell.length_c   1.000
_cell.angle_alpha   90.00
_cell.angle_beta   90.00
_cell.angle_gamma   90.00
#
_symmetry.space_group_name_H-M   'P 1'
#
loop_
_entity.id
_entity.type
_entity.pdbx_description
1 polymer ?
#
loop_
_entity_poly.entity_id
_entity_poly.type
_entity_poly.pdbx_seq_one_letter_code
_entity_poly.pdbx_strand_id
1 'polypeptide(L)'
;MLLFRRTQKQTICRITPQQCRTFSMLCILLCSPFAHSALFLGVSPGDSCLETYEMEIDRGAEADFPLHTMLEHELLAFYRDTPERSEVTGYQCGEDRISLVYYGVWFNNEEHQKVFFKTHQAAIEAEFGDPSFNAFNLGWMARLVLWLDGKEDIEETLPLVQWQQKSGDKLMLQYSSLQIDGKAYGVTMSWER
;
A
#
# COMPACT_ATOMS: atom_id res chain seq x y z
N MET A 1 -33.05 37.40 -33.25
CA MET A 1 -31.58 37.54 -33.33
C MET A 1 -30.98 36.61 -32.26
N LEU A 2 -30.32 35.53 -32.71
CA LEU A 2 -29.35 34.61 -32.07
C LEU A 2 -29.51 34.32 -30.55
N LEU A 3 -30.07 33.19 -30.08
CA LEU A 3 -29.56 31.80 -30.07
C LEU A 3 -28.08 31.68 -29.71
N PHE A 4 -27.76 31.13 -28.52
CA PHE A 4 -26.76 30.06 -28.30
C PHE A 4 -26.80 29.59 -26.83
N ARG A 5 -27.69 28.65 -26.53
CA ARG A 5 -27.56 27.74 -25.38
C ARG A 5 -26.58 26.65 -25.85
N ARG A 6 -25.44 26.55 -25.17
CA ARG A 6 -24.35 25.61 -25.49
C ARG A 6 -24.91 24.18 -25.43
N THR A 7 -24.99 23.53 -26.59
CA THR A 7 -25.37 22.14 -26.75
C THR A 7 -24.28 21.23 -26.19
N GLN A 8 -24.64 20.49 -25.16
CA GLN A 8 -23.89 19.32 -24.71
C GLN A 8 -23.93 18.30 -25.85
N LYS A 9 -22.81 18.09 -26.53
CA LYS A 9 -22.65 17.05 -27.55
C LYS A 9 -22.81 15.69 -26.85
N GLN A 10 -24.04 15.17 -26.84
CA GLN A 10 -24.26 13.75 -26.69
C GLN A 10 -23.71 13.08 -27.94
N THR A 11 -22.55 12.45 -27.83
CA THR A 11 -22.06 11.51 -28.83
C THR A 11 -23.00 10.30 -28.77
N ILE A 12 -24.03 10.32 -29.62
CA ILE A 12 -25.00 9.24 -29.76
C ILE A 12 -24.24 8.00 -30.28
N CYS A 13 -24.06 6.99 -29.42
CA CYS A 13 -23.67 5.65 -29.83
C CYS A 13 -24.69 5.14 -30.85
N ARG A 14 -24.29 5.07 -32.11
CA ARG A 14 -25.11 4.63 -33.24
C ARG A 14 -25.07 3.11 -33.38
N ILE A 15 -25.30 2.37 -32.29
CA ILE A 15 -25.27 0.91 -32.30
C ILE A 15 -26.33 0.39 -31.31
N THR A 16 -27.14 -0.56 -31.77
CA THR A 16 -28.29 -1.21 -31.12
C THR A 16 -28.11 -1.37 -29.59
N PRO A 17 -29.13 -1.07 -28.74
CA PRO A 17 -28.99 -1.06 -27.28
C PRO A 17 -28.47 -2.37 -26.67
N GLN A 18 -28.64 -3.49 -27.37
CA GLN A 18 -28.12 -4.80 -27.00
C GLN A 18 -26.58 -4.90 -27.09
N GLN A 19 -25.96 -4.18 -28.03
CA GLN A 19 -24.50 -4.16 -28.23
C GLN A 19 -23.77 -3.24 -27.24
N CYS A 20 -24.42 -2.16 -26.76
CA CYS A 20 -23.87 -1.36 -25.66
C CYS A 20 -23.89 -2.13 -24.33
N ARG A 21 -24.88 -2.99 -24.09
CA ARG A 21 -24.91 -3.85 -22.90
C ARG A 21 -23.83 -4.92 -22.91
N THR A 22 -23.57 -5.55 -24.06
CA THR A 22 -22.47 -6.51 -24.17
C THR A 22 -21.10 -5.85 -24.10
N PHE A 23 -20.90 -4.64 -24.67
CA PHE A 23 -19.64 -3.89 -24.49
C PHE A 23 -19.41 -3.44 -23.04
N SER A 24 -20.45 -2.97 -22.35
CA SER A 24 -20.34 -2.57 -20.94
C SER A 24 -20.09 -3.77 -20.02
N MET A 25 -20.74 -4.92 -20.28
CA MET A 25 -20.39 -6.18 -19.59
C MET A 25 -18.98 -6.67 -19.92
N LEU A 26 -18.51 -6.53 -21.17
CA LEU A 26 -17.15 -6.90 -21.54
C LEU A 26 -16.12 -6.02 -20.82
N CYS A 27 -16.36 -4.71 -20.66
CA CYS A 27 -15.50 -3.83 -19.86
C CYS A 27 -15.50 -4.20 -18.38
N ILE A 28 -16.64 -4.61 -17.81
CA ILE A 28 -16.72 -5.09 -16.42
C ILE A 28 -16.01 -6.44 -16.26
N LEU A 29 -16.00 -7.30 -17.29
CA LEU A 29 -15.30 -8.59 -17.29
C LEU A 29 -13.79 -8.47 -17.61
N LEU A 30 -13.37 -7.43 -18.34
CA LEU A 30 -11.97 -7.16 -18.68
C LEU A 30 -11.27 -6.27 -17.64
N CYS A 31 -12.03 -5.50 -16.85
CA CYS A 31 -11.56 -5.00 -15.57
C CYS A 31 -11.60 -6.16 -14.58
N SER A 32 -10.56 -6.98 -14.57
CA SER A 32 -10.28 -7.91 -13.48
C SER A 32 -10.52 -7.17 -12.15
N PRO A 33 -11.35 -7.68 -11.22
CA PRO A 33 -11.62 -7.00 -9.94
C PRO A 33 -10.39 -6.91 -9.04
N PHE A 34 -9.24 -7.41 -9.50
CA PHE A 34 -7.93 -7.21 -8.92
C PHE A 34 -6.96 -6.84 -10.04
N ALA A 35 -6.84 -5.54 -10.32
CA ALA A 35 -5.59 -5.06 -10.90
C ALA A 35 -4.47 -5.51 -9.94
N HIS A 36 -3.41 -6.09 -10.48
CA HIS A 36 -2.33 -6.79 -9.78
C HIS A 36 -1.42 -5.85 -8.97
N SER A 37 -1.93 -4.72 -8.46
CA SER A 37 -1.19 -3.72 -7.67
C SER A 37 -2.14 -2.94 -6.76
N ALA A 38 -2.78 -3.61 -5.80
CA ALA A 38 -3.43 -2.95 -4.64
C ALA A 38 -2.54 -2.95 -3.38
N LEU A 39 -1.42 -3.67 -3.44
CA LEU A 39 -0.38 -3.64 -2.42
C LEU A 39 0.21 -2.23 -2.36
N PHE A 40 0.48 -1.72 -1.16
CA PHE A 40 1.03 -0.38 -0.94
C PHE A 40 0.22 0.75 -1.61
N LEU A 41 -1.12 0.64 -1.57
CA LEU A 41 -2.05 1.61 -2.20
C LEU A 41 -1.89 1.73 -3.72
N GLY A 42 -1.23 0.75 -4.36
CA GLY A 42 -0.97 0.73 -5.79
C GLY A 42 0.28 1.50 -6.21
N VAL A 43 1.17 1.81 -5.27
CA VAL A 43 2.45 2.45 -5.53
C VAL A 43 3.59 1.44 -5.39
N SER A 44 4.58 1.55 -6.27
CA SER A 44 5.74 0.69 -6.37
C SER A 44 7.03 1.49 -6.59
N PRO A 45 8.20 0.95 -6.21
CA PRO A 45 9.48 1.52 -6.61
C PRO A 45 9.61 1.64 -8.13
N GLY A 46 9.88 2.85 -8.62
CA GLY A 46 9.92 3.23 -10.03
C GLY A 46 8.72 4.06 -10.49
N ASP A 47 7.68 4.21 -9.67
CA ASP A 47 6.58 5.13 -9.97
C ASP A 47 7.04 6.60 -9.85
N SER A 48 6.32 7.51 -10.52
CA SER A 48 6.66 8.94 -10.48
C SER A 48 6.30 9.52 -9.11
N CYS A 49 7.23 10.32 -8.58
CA CYS A 49 7.00 11.03 -7.32
C CYS A 49 5.86 12.03 -7.43
N LEU A 50 5.79 12.81 -8.51
CA LEU A 50 4.74 13.81 -8.68
C LEU A 50 3.36 13.16 -8.86
N GLU A 51 3.25 12.12 -9.68
CA GLU A 51 1.98 11.40 -9.87
C GLU A 51 1.51 10.74 -8.58
N THR A 52 2.44 10.22 -7.77
CA THR A 52 2.13 9.64 -6.45
C THR A 52 1.63 10.69 -5.47
N TYR A 53 2.22 11.89 -5.47
CA TYR A 53 1.71 12.99 -4.67
C TYR A 53 0.27 13.34 -5.05
N GLU A 54 -0.02 13.51 -6.34
CA GLU A 54 -1.38 13.83 -6.81
C GLU A 54 -2.38 12.74 -6.43
N MET A 55 -2.01 11.47 -6.58
CA MET A 55 -2.82 10.34 -6.16
C MET A 55 -3.13 10.35 -4.64
N GLU A 56 -2.15 10.68 -3.78
CA GLU A 56 -2.38 10.77 -2.33
C GLU A 56 -3.34 11.89 -1.95
N ILE A 57 -3.21 13.06 -2.60
CA ILE A 57 -4.15 14.16 -2.43
C ILE A 57 -5.56 13.77 -2.90
N ASP A 58 -5.68 13.10 -4.05
CA ASP A 58 -6.97 12.61 -4.57
C ASP A 58 -7.61 11.56 -3.66
N ARG A 59 -6.79 10.80 -2.92
CA ARG A 59 -7.23 9.83 -1.90
C ARG A 59 -7.68 10.49 -0.59
N GLY A 60 -7.55 11.82 -0.51
CA GLY A 60 -7.89 12.63 0.65
C GLY A 60 -6.86 12.53 1.78
N ALA A 61 -5.61 12.21 1.47
CA ALA A 61 -4.52 12.31 2.44
C ALA A 61 -4.07 13.77 2.60
N GLU A 62 -3.70 14.14 3.82
CA GLU A 62 -3.09 15.42 4.13
C GLU A 62 -1.57 15.30 3.98
N ALA A 63 -0.95 16.22 3.25
CA ALA A 63 0.50 16.27 3.14
C ALA A 63 1.11 16.91 4.40
N ASP A 64 2.15 16.27 4.96
CA ASP A 64 2.81 16.75 6.18
C ASP A 64 3.55 18.08 5.97
N PHE A 65 4.00 18.34 4.73
CA PHE A 65 4.70 19.55 4.32
C PHE A 65 4.22 20.02 2.94
N PRO A 66 4.47 21.29 2.57
CA PRO A 66 4.25 21.75 1.19
C PRO A 66 5.05 20.92 0.18
N LEU A 67 4.45 20.63 -0.98
CA LEU A 67 5.06 19.80 -2.04
C LEU A 67 6.50 20.21 -2.36
N HIS A 68 6.78 21.51 -2.48
CA HIS A 68 8.13 21.99 -2.79
C HIS A 68 9.17 21.53 -1.76
N THR A 69 8.83 21.59 -0.47
CA THR A 69 9.71 21.15 0.63
C THR A 69 9.90 19.64 0.60
N MET A 70 8.85 18.87 0.33
CA MET A 70 8.94 17.41 0.22
C MET A 70 9.81 16.98 -0.96
N LEU A 71 9.69 17.64 -2.11
CA LEU A 71 10.53 17.37 -3.28
C LEU A 71 12.00 17.79 -3.04
N GLU A 72 12.25 18.90 -2.35
CA GLU A 72 13.60 19.33 -1.98
C GLU A 72 14.30 18.30 -1.08
N HIS A 73 13.56 17.67 -0.18
CA HIS A 73 14.06 16.60 0.70
C HIS A 73 13.92 15.19 0.11
N GLU A 74 13.46 15.08 -1.14
CA GLU A 74 13.19 13.81 -1.81
C GLU A 74 12.31 12.84 -0.98
N LEU A 75 11.39 13.37 -0.17
CA LEU A 75 10.56 12.59 0.73
C LEU A 75 9.13 13.13 0.72
N LEU A 76 8.22 12.35 0.14
CA LEU A 76 6.79 12.62 0.24
C LEU A 76 6.26 11.96 1.51
N ALA A 77 5.50 12.69 2.32
CA ALA A 77 4.94 12.20 3.57
C ALA A 77 3.50 12.66 3.71
N PHE A 78 2.62 11.71 4.01
CA PHE A 78 1.19 11.97 4.12
C PHE A 78 0.58 11.27 5.31
N TYR A 79 -0.50 11.87 5.78
CA TYR A 79 -1.29 11.39 6.88
C TYR A 79 -2.77 11.33 6.49
N ARG A 80 -3.47 10.30 6.95
CA ARG A 80 -4.93 10.22 6.81
C ARG A 80 -5.54 9.60 8.04
N ASP A 81 -6.30 10.38 8.80
CA ASP A 81 -7.08 9.87 9.92
C ASP A 81 -8.52 9.57 9.53
N THR A 82 -9.02 8.49 10.07
CA THR A 82 -10.45 8.15 10.05
C THR A 82 -10.84 7.64 11.44
N PRO A 83 -12.15 7.60 11.77
CA PRO A 83 -12.60 7.00 13.03
C PRO A 83 -12.14 5.54 13.22
N GLU A 84 -11.95 4.81 12.12
CA GLU A 84 -11.62 3.38 12.12
C GLU A 84 -10.11 3.12 12.21
N ARG A 85 -9.30 3.98 11.57
CA ARG A 85 -7.85 3.82 11.47
C ARG A 85 -7.12 5.13 11.14
N SER A 86 -5.87 5.22 11.57
CA SER A 86 -4.91 6.25 11.16
C SER A 86 -3.93 5.64 10.17
N GLU A 87 -3.69 6.32 9.06
CA GLU A 87 -2.79 5.88 8.00
C GLU A 87 -1.65 6.88 7.85
N VAL A 88 -0.44 6.36 7.70
CA VAL A 88 0.77 7.13 7.40
C VAL A 88 1.38 6.54 6.14
N THR A 89 1.65 7.37 5.14
CA THR A 89 2.38 6.95 3.94
C THR A 89 3.62 7.81 3.75
N GLY A 90 4.67 7.18 3.25
CA GLY A 90 5.94 7.82 3.00
C GLY A 90 6.56 7.26 1.73
N TYR A 91 7.15 8.13 0.92
CA TYR A 91 7.81 7.74 -0.33
C TYR A 91 9.15 8.43 -0.42
N GLN A 92 10.23 7.65 -0.46
CA GLN A 92 11.54 8.19 -0.79
C GLN A 92 11.62 8.32 -2.31
N CYS A 93 11.92 9.52 -2.76
CA CYS A 93 12.24 9.84 -4.14
C CYS A 93 13.76 9.72 -4.36
N GLY A 94 14.12 9.34 -5.57
CA GLY A 94 15.44 9.57 -6.14
C GLY A 94 15.23 10.17 -7.53
N GLU A 95 15.70 11.40 -7.72
CA GLU A 95 15.39 12.22 -8.90
C GLU A 95 13.88 12.49 -9.02
N ASP A 96 13.13 11.65 -9.76
CA ASP A 96 11.67 11.73 -9.94
C ASP A 96 11.00 10.35 -9.82
N ARG A 97 11.71 9.38 -9.25
CA ARG A 97 11.26 8.00 -9.15
C ARG A 97 11.27 7.54 -7.70
N ILE A 98 10.25 6.81 -7.31
CA ILE A 98 10.18 6.24 -5.97
C ILE A 98 11.22 5.13 -5.83
N SER A 99 12.04 5.20 -4.79
CA SER A 99 13.01 4.17 -4.41
C SER A 99 12.56 3.34 -3.21
N LEU A 100 11.75 3.94 -2.33
CA LEU A 100 11.16 3.30 -1.16
C LEU A 100 9.70 3.70 -1.02
N VAL A 101 8.83 2.72 -0.85
CA VAL A 101 7.45 2.91 -0.39
C VAL A 101 7.37 2.50 1.07
N TYR A 102 6.76 3.33 1.89
CA TYR A 102 6.41 3.05 3.28
C TYR A 102 4.91 3.30 3.49
N TYR A 103 4.23 2.33 4.10
CA TYR A 103 2.82 2.45 4.45
C TYR A 103 2.58 1.85 5.83
N GLY A 104 1.94 2.62 6.70
CA GLY A 104 1.56 2.19 8.04
C GLY A 104 0.09 2.47 8.32
N VAL A 105 -0.54 1.57 9.08
CA VAL A 105 -1.93 1.67 9.50
C VAL A 105 -2.05 1.33 10.98
N TRP A 106 -2.72 2.18 11.74
CA TRP A 106 -2.96 2.01 13.17
C TRP A 106 -4.45 1.88 13.48
N PHE A 107 -4.77 0.95 14.37
CA PHE A 107 -6.13 0.61 14.78
C PHE A 107 -6.35 0.85 16.27
N ASN A 108 -7.62 1.01 16.64
CA ASN A 108 -8.06 1.10 18.04
C ASN A 108 -8.05 -0.25 18.77
N ASN A 109 -7.96 -1.37 18.05
CA ASN A 109 -7.99 -2.71 18.63
C ASN A 109 -7.04 -3.68 17.92
N GLU A 110 -6.63 -4.70 18.67
CA GLU A 110 -5.69 -5.73 18.23
C GLU A 110 -6.28 -6.68 17.16
N GLU A 111 -7.61 -6.91 17.18
CA GLU A 111 -8.27 -7.81 16.24
C GLU A 111 -8.16 -7.28 14.80
N HIS A 112 -8.44 -6.00 14.59
CA HIS A 112 -8.31 -5.34 13.30
C HIS A 112 -6.85 -5.34 12.81
N GLN A 113 -5.89 -5.09 13.70
CA GLN A 113 -4.46 -5.17 13.39
C GLN A 113 -4.06 -6.57 12.90
N LYS A 114 -4.48 -7.62 13.61
CA LYS A 114 -4.21 -9.02 13.25
C LYS A 114 -4.86 -9.42 11.92
N VAL A 115 -6.11 -9.00 11.69
CA VAL A 115 -6.81 -9.24 10.42
C VAL A 115 -6.07 -8.54 9.28
N PHE A 116 -5.77 -7.25 9.44
CA PHE A 116 -5.04 -6.47 8.44
C PHE A 116 -3.68 -7.10 8.11
N PHE A 117 -2.91 -7.48 9.13
CA PHE A 117 -1.61 -8.11 8.96
C PHE A 117 -1.70 -9.40 8.15
N LYS A 118 -2.58 -10.33 8.55
CA LYS A 118 -2.74 -11.61 7.85
C LYS A 118 -3.23 -11.44 6.42
N THR A 119 -4.16 -10.52 6.18
CA THR A 119 -4.65 -10.23 4.84
C THR A 119 -3.53 -9.69 3.94
N HIS A 120 -2.70 -8.78 4.45
CA HIS A 120 -1.60 -8.22 3.66
C HIS A 120 -0.46 -9.20 3.48
N GLN A 121 -0.12 -10.00 4.49
CA GLN A 121 0.84 -11.08 4.34
C GLN A 121 0.42 -12.02 3.21
N ALA A 122 -0.83 -12.51 3.23
CA ALA A 122 -1.33 -13.41 2.18
C ALA A 122 -1.33 -12.77 0.79
N ALA A 123 -1.65 -11.48 0.69
CA ALA A 123 -1.61 -10.75 -0.58
C ALA A 123 -0.18 -10.57 -1.11
N ILE A 124 0.79 -10.28 -0.24
CA ILE A 124 2.21 -10.21 -0.61
C ILE A 124 2.71 -11.59 -1.02
N GLU A 125 2.38 -12.66 -0.28
CA GLU A 125 2.77 -14.03 -0.63
C GLU A 125 2.21 -14.47 -1.98
N ALA A 126 0.98 -14.08 -2.30
CA ALA A 126 0.36 -14.38 -3.59
C ALA A 126 1.10 -13.71 -4.77
N GLU A 127 1.63 -12.50 -4.57
CA GLU A 127 2.31 -11.72 -5.61
C GLU A 127 3.81 -12.06 -5.72
N PHE A 128 4.48 -12.18 -4.58
CA PHE A 128 5.94 -12.23 -4.47
C PHE A 128 6.49 -13.62 -4.11
N GLY A 129 5.59 -14.58 -3.83
CA GLY A 129 5.93 -15.91 -3.36
C GLY A 129 6.24 -15.96 -1.86
N ASP A 130 6.79 -17.10 -1.44
CA ASP A 130 7.09 -17.34 -0.02
C ASP A 130 8.09 -16.32 0.55
N PRO A 131 7.94 -15.92 1.83
CA PRO A 131 8.86 -15.00 2.48
C PRO A 131 10.25 -15.63 2.62
N SER A 132 11.28 -14.80 2.50
CA SER A 132 12.66 -15.19 2.79
C SER A 132 12.90 -15.32 4.30
N PHE A 133 12.10 -14.63 5.11
CA PHE A 133 12.09 -14.74 6.56
C PHE A 133 10.69 -14.48 7.13
N ASN A 134 10.25 -15.31 8.07
CA ASN A 134 8.96 -15.14 8.74
C ASN A 134 9.11 -15.46 10.24
N ALA A 135 9.09 -14.43 11.09
CA ALA A 135 9.24 -14.58 12.54
C ALA A 135 8.12 -15.44 13.15
N PHE A 136 6.91 -15.39 12.59
CA PHE A 136 5.73 -16.11 13.07
C PHE A 136 5.67 -17.58 12.62
N ASN A 137 6.58 -17.99 11.73
CA ASN A 137 6.67 -19.36 11.23
C ASN A 137 8.14 -19.82 11.10
N LEU A 138 8.90 -19.67 12.17
CA LEU A 138 10.28 -20.14 12.22
C LEU A 138 10.34 -21.67 12.28
N GLY A 139 11.13 -22.28 11.40
CA GLY A 139 11.45 -23.70 11.46
C GLY A 139 12.15 -24.08 12.77
N TRP A 140 12.06 -25.36 13.14
CA TRP A 140 12.56 -25.86 14.44
C TRP A 140 14.04 -25.56 14.71
N MET A 141 14.90 -25.59 13.69
CA MET A 141 16.32 -25.25 13.81
C MET A 141 16.54 -23.77 14.14
N ALA A 142 15.78 -22.87 13.51
CA ALA A 142 15.87 -21.44 13.80
C ALA A 142 15.38 -21.14 15.22
N ARG A 143 14.28 -21.78 15.64
CA ARG A 143 13.80 -21.70 17.03
C ARG A 143 14.85 -22.20 18.02
N LEU A 144 15.53 -23.31 17.73
CA LEU A 144 16.60 -23.84 18.59
C LEU A 144 17.79 -22.90 18.72
N VAL A 145 18.24 -22.29 17.61
CA VAL A 145 19.33 -21.30 17.64
C VAL A 145 18.95 -20.09 18.49
N LEU A 146 17.73 -19.57 18.30
CA LEU A 146 17.24 -18.44 19.08
C LEU A 146 17.08 -18.77 20.57
N TRP A 147 16.62 -19.99 20.86
CA TRP A 147 16.55 -20.51 22.23
C TRP A 147 17.93 -20.60 22.88
N LEU A 148 18.95 -21.12 22.17
CA LEU A 148 20.33 -21.16 22.66
C LEU A 148 20.93 -19.76 22.88
N ASP A 149 20.49 -18.77 22.11
CA ASP A 149 20.87 -17.35 22.25
C ASP A 149 20.05 -16.60 23.33
N GLY A 150 19.10 -17.26 24.00
CA GLY A 150 18.23 -16.64 25.01
C GLY A 150 17.18 -15.67 24.44
N LYS A 151 16.81 -15.81 23.16
CA LYS A 151 15.85 -14.99 22.43
C LYS A 151 14.55 -15.77 22.16
N GLU A 152 13.94 -16.25 23.24
CA GLU A 152 12.77 -17.15 23.17
C GLU A 152 11.51 -16.45 22.59
N ASP A 153 11.38 -15.13 22.78
CA ASP A 153 10.22 -14.32 22.36
C ASP A 153 10.50 -13.46 21.11
N ILE A 154 11.11 -14.06 20.07
CA ILE A 154 11.46 -13.30 18.86
C ILE A 154 10.23 -12.72 18.13
N GLU A 155 9.05 -13.34 18.26
CA GLU A 155 7.81 -12.80 17.69
C GLU A 155 7.40 -11.49 18.37
N GLU A 156 7.67 -11.34 19.67
CA GLU A 156 7.45 -10.09 20.39
C GLU A 156 8.58 -9.08 20.16
N THR A 157 9.81 -9.57 19.92
CA THR A 157 11.01 -8.74 19.78
C THR A 157 11.21 -8.23 18.33
N LEU A 158 10.76 -9.01 17.33
CA LEU A 158 10.90 -8.78 15.89
C LEU A 158 9.66 -9.33 15.16
N PRO A 159 8.47 -8.73 15.33
CA PRO A 159 7.21 -9.16 14.70
C PRO A 159 7.19 -8.86 13.19
N LEU A 160 8.07 -9.52 12.42
CA LEU A 160 8.43 -9.18 11.04
C LEU A 160 8.29 -10.39 10.10
N VAL A 161 7.78 -10.13 8.91
CA VAL A 161 7.91 -10.98 7.72
C VAL A 161 8.63 -10.19 6.64
N GLN A 162 9.62 -10.82 6.00
CA GLN A 162 10.45 -10.21 4.97
C GLN A 162 10.47 -11.07 3.71
N TRP A 163 10.46 -10.39 2.56
CA TRP A 163 10.73 -10.95 1.25
C TRP A 163 11.98 -10.30 0.68
N GLN A 164 12.86 -11.12 0.11
CA GLN A 164 14.03 -10.67 -0.63
C GLN A 164 13.90 -11.20 -2.06
N GLN A 165 13.65 -10.31 -3.01
CA GLN A 165 13.50 -10.67 -4.40
C GLN A 165 14.85 -10.88 -5.08
N LYS A 166 14.85 -11.67 -6.16
CA LYS A 166 16.06 -11.90 -6.98
C LYS A 166 16.59 -10.61 -7.62
N SER A 167 15.71 -9.62 -7.84
CA SER A 167 16.07 -8.31 -8.37
C SER A 167 16.89 -7.47 -7.38
N GLY A 168 16.89 -7.81 -6.09
CA GLY A 168 17.47 -6.98 -5.02
C GLY A 168 16.40 -6.36 -4.13
N ASP A 169 15.17 -6.21 -4.63
CA ASP A 169 14.08 -5.59 -3.90
C ASP A 169 13.80 -6.30 -2.56
N LYS A 170 13.49 -5.50 -1.55
CA LYS A 170 13.19 -5.95 -0.20
C LYS A 170 11.82 -5.46 0.23
N LEU A 171 10.96 -6.39 0.65
CA LEU A 171 9.67 -6.08 1.24
C LEU A 171 9.66 -6.49 2.70
N MET A 172 9.06 -5.67 3.55
CA MET A 172 8.89 -5.95 4.97
C MET A 172 7.44 -5.68 5.37
N LEU A 173 6.90 -6.53 6.25
CA LEU A 173 5.61 -6.37 6.90
C LEU A 173 5.81 -6.68 8.38
N GLN A 174 5.42 -5.76 9.26
CA GLN A 174 5.65 -5.91 10.70
C GLN A 174 4.59 -5.25 11.57
N TYR A 175 4.44 -5.73 12.81
CA TYR A 175 3.73 -4.96 13.84
C TYR A 175 4.57 -3.77 14.29
N SER A 176 3.91 -2.64 14.53
CA SER A 176 4.53 -1.44 15.09
C SER A 176 4.24 -1.34 16.58
N SER A 177 5.27 -0.96 17.34
CA SER A 177 5.16 -0.62 18.76
C SER A 177 4.82 0.87 19.00
N LEU A 178 4.82 1.68 17.94
CA LEU A 178 4.46 3.10 18.01
C LEU A 178 2.95 3.26 18.16
N GLN A 179 2.55 4.30 18.90
CA GLN A 179 1.15 4.74 18.95
C GLN A 179 1.01 6.01 18.10
N ILE A 180 -0.06 6.08 17.30
CA ILE A 180 -0.37 7.23 16.44
C ILE A 180 -1.83 7.62 16.69
N ASP A 181 -2.07 8.89 17.02
CA ASP A 181 -3.41 9.46 17.28
C ASP A 181 -4.29 8.63 18.23
N GLY A 182 -3.68 8.18 19.32
CA GLY A 182 -4.33 7.37 20.34
C GLY A 182 -4.60 5.91 19.93
N LYS A 183 -4.20 5.50 18.72
CA LYS A 183 -4.32 4.14 18.20
C LYS A 183 -2.99 3.38 18.44
N ALA A 184 -3.05 2.32 19.23
CA ALA A 184 -1.85 1.60 19.69
C ALA A 184 -1.48 0.37 18.85
N TYR A 185 -2.37 -0.09 17.97
CA TYR A 185 -2.21 -1.35 17.25
C TYR A 185 -1.81 -1.09 15.80
N GLY A 186 -0.50 -0.91 15.55
CA GLY A 186 0.03 -0.55 14.24
C GLY A 186 0.54 -1.72 13.40
N VAL A 187 0.33 -1.68 12.08
CA VAL A 187 1.01 -2.53 11.10
C VAL A 187 1.74 -1.61 10.13
N THR A 188 3.01 -1.91 9.85
CA THR A 188 3.80 -1.16 8.87
C THR A 188 4.32 -2.10 7.81
N MET A 189 4.37 -1.62 6.59
CA MET A 189 4.99 -2.29 5.46
C MET A 189 5.90 -1.36 4.70
N SER A 190 6.96 -1.91 4.12
CA SER A 190 7.84 -1.17 3.22
C SER A 190 8.23 -2.01 2.00
N TRP A 191 8.49 -1.33 0.89
CA TRP A 191 9.08 -1.91 -0.32
C TRP A 191 10.21 -1.03 -0.82
N GLU A 192 11.43 -1.56 -0.72
CA GLU A 192 12.68 -0.93 -1.14
C GLU A 192 13.20 -1.62 -2.40
N ARG A 193 13.73 -0.84 -3.35
CA ARG A 193 14.43 -1.33 -4.53
C ARG A 193 15.95 -1.27 -4.37
#